data_AF-A0A7G7KHY5-F1
#
_entry.id   AF-A0A7G7KHY5-F1
#
_cell.length_a   1.000
_cell.length_b   1.000
_cell.length_c   1.000
_cell.angle_alpha   90.00
_cell.angle_beta   90.00
_cell.angle_gamma   90.00
#
_symmetry.space_group_name_H-M   'P 1'
#
loop_
_entity.id
_entity.type
_entity.pdbx_description
1 polymer ?
#
loop_
_entity_poly.entity_id
_entity_poly.type
_entity_poly.pdbx_seq_one_letter_code
_entity_poly.pdbx_strand_id
1 'polypeptide(L)' 'MTHTPPIHASTLNSSAMNAAETQHEQTWDAVETYFECITTCSLDDGECITRCVEQLRDADS' A
#
# COMPACT_ATOMS: atom_id res chain seq x y z
N MET A 1 1.20 19.40 47.27
CA MET A 1 0.09 18.51 46.91
C MET A 1 0.44 17.92 45.56
N THR A 2 0.71 16.62 45.56
CA THR A 2 1.34 15.80 44.51
C THR A 2 0.43 15.63 43.29
N HIS A 3 0.94 15.87 42.08
CA HIS A 3 0.32 15.35 40.86
C HIS A 3 1.31 14.40 40.17
N THR A 4 1.11 13.11 40.42
CA THR A 4 1.78 11.99 39.76
C THR A 4 1.05 11.72 38.44
N PRO A 5 1.73 11.62 37.28
CA PRO A 5 1.11 11.16 36.05
C PRO A 5 0.84 9.64 36.11
N PRO A 6 -0.22 9.14 35.47
CA PRO A 6 -0.59 7.73 35.52
C PRO A 6 0.40 6.85 34.76
N ILE A 7 0.72 5.69 35.35
CA ILE A 7 1.42 4.58 34.72
C ILE A 7 0.53 4.04 33.59
N HIS A 8 0.86 4.34 32.34
CA HIS A 8 0.27 3.67 31.18
C HIS A 8 1.06 2.37 30.92
N ALA A 9 0.74 1.35 31.70
CA ALA A 9 1.12 -0.03 31.41
C ALA A 9 0.25 -0.53 30.26
N SER A 10 0.56 -0.09 29.05
CA SER A 10 0.00 -0.67 27.83
C SER A 10 1.01 -1.69 27.31
N THR A 11 0.90 -2.93 27.77
CA THR A 11 1.50 -4.09 27.10
C THR A 11 0.81 -4.23 25.75
N LEU A 12 1.27 -3.46 24.75
CA LEU A 12 0.84 -3.64 23.38
C LEU A 12 1.72 -4.72 22.79
N ASN A 13 1.14 -5.91 22.67
CA ASN A 13 1.60 -6.97 21.80
C ASN A 13 1.53 -6.46 20.35
N SER A 14 2.57 -5.71 19.93
CA SER A 14 2.70 -5.04 18.62
C SER A 14 2.82 -6.00 17.43
N SER A 15 2.87 -7.30 17.68
CA SER A 15 3.16 -8.35 16.70
C SER A 15 1.96 -8.78 15.84
N ALA A 16 0.76 -8.23 16.07
CA ALA A 16 -0.45 -8.56 15.29
C ALA A 16 -0.90 -7.44 14.34
N MET A 17 -0.38 -6.21 14.49
CA MET A 17 -0.83 -5.05 13.71
C MET A 17 -0.11 -4.91 12.35
N ASN A 18 0.97 -5.69 12.14
CA ASN A 18 1.87 -5.52 11.00
C ASN A 18 1.45 -6.32 9.75
N ALA A 19 0.54 -7.29 9.89
CA ALA A 19 0.09 -8.15 8.79
C ALA A 19 -1.06 -7.55 7.96
N ALA A 20 -1.78 -6.56 8.50
CA ALA A 20 -2.87 -5.88 7.80
C ALA A 20 -2.40 -4.62 7.04
N GLU A 21 -1.31 -3.99 7.50
CA GLU A 21 -0.64 -2.88 6.82
C GLU A 21 0.00 -3.37 5.51
N THR A 22 0.66 -4.53 5.57
CA THR A 22 1.36 -5.16 4.42
C THR A 22 0.47 -5.58 3.28
N GLN A 23 -0.82 -5.82 3.48
CA GLN A 23 -1.74 -6.07 2.36
C GLN A 23 -2.29 -4.79 1.76
N HIS A 24 -2.44 -3.74 2.58
CA HIS A 24 -2.97 -2.47 2.12
C HIS A 24 -1.93 -1.71 1.29
N GLU A 25 -0.65 -1.76 1.65
CA GLU A 25 0.44 -1.19 0.85
C GLU A 25 0.56 -1.85 -0.53
N GLN A 26 0.38 -3.17 -0.64
CA GLN A 26 0.47 -3.90 -1.92
C GLN A 26 -0.65 -3.51 -2.88
N THR A 27 -1.89 -3.34 -2.39
CA THR A 27 -2.98 -2.87 -3.25
C THR A 27 -2.81 -1.41 -3.68
N TRP A 28 -2.18 -0.55 -2.88
CA TRP A 28 -1.94 0.85 -3.25
C TRP A 28 -0.78 1.02 -4.21
N ASP A 29 0.30 0.26 -4.02
CA ASP A 29 1.48 0.24 -4.89
C ASP A 29 1.10 -0.17 -6.32
N ALA A 30 0.19 -1.14 -6.46
CA ALA A 30 -0.35 -1.55 -7.74
C ALA A 30 -1.11 -0.41 -8.46
N VAL A 31 -1.86 0.42 -7.72
CA VAL A 31 -2.58 1.55 -8.33
C VAL A 31 -1.63 2.70 -8.67
N GLU A 32 -0.65 3.00 -7.82
CA GLU A 32 0.37 4.01 -8.10
C GLU A 32 1.16 3.67 -9.36
N THR A 33 1.62 2.42 -9.46
CA THR A 33 2.34 1.92 -10.63
C THR A 33 1.47 1.96 -11.90
N TYR A 34 0.16 1.65 -11.78
CA TYR A 34 -0.78 1.81 -12.89
C TYR A 34 -0.90 3.26 -13.36
N PHE A 35 -1.04 4.20 -12.43
CA PHE A 35 -1.16 5.63 -12.73
C PHE A 35 0.13 6.22 -13.32
N GLU A 36 1.30 5.79 -12.83
CA GLU A 36 2.61 6.17 -13.40
C GLU A 36 2.77 5.65 -14.83
N CYS A 37 2.39 4.39 -15.07
CA CYS A 37 2.44 3.78 -16.40
C CYS A 37 1.48 4.49 -17.36
N ILE A 38 0.24 4.76 -16.93
CA ILE A 38 -0.75 5.49 -17.73
C ILE A 38 -0.31 6.93 -18.04
N THR A 39 0.34 7.62 -17.10
CA THR A 39 0.81 9.00 -17.34
C THR A 39 1.99 9.04 -18.31
N THR A 40 2.73 7.94 -18.42
CA THR A 40 3.76 7.74 -19.43
C THR A 40 3.17 7.34 -20.80
N CYS A 41 2.08 6.57 -20.77
CA CYS A 41 1.26 6.23 -21.94
C CYS A 41 0.33 7.40 -22.34
N SER A 42 -0.18 7.38 -23.57
CA SER A 42 -1.39 8.17 -23.86
C SER A 42 -2.61 7.36 -23.41
N LEU A 43 -3.58 7.98 -22.73
CA LEU A 43 -4.81 7.31 -22.29
C LEU A 43 -5.63 6.71 -23.45
N ASP A 44 -5.37 7.17 -24.67
CA ASP A 44 -5.96 6.70 -25.93
C ASP A 44 -5.26 5.44 -26.48
N ASP A 45 -4.01 5.18 -26.05
CA ASP A 45 -3.20 4.07 -26.52
C ASP A 45 -3.50 2.81 -25.70
N GLY A 46 -4.60 2.15 -26.07
CA GLY A 46 -5.13 0.97 -25.36
C GLY A 46 -4.16 -0.22 -25.30
N GLU A 47 -3.21 -0.33 -26.24
CA GLU A 47 -2.14 -1.32 -26.19
C GLU A 47 -1.15 -1.02 -25.05
N CYS A 48 -0.74 0.25 -24.91
CA CYS A 48 0.10 0.71 -23.80
C CYS A 48 -0.57 0.44 -22.44
N ILE A 49 -1.86 0.75 -22.29
CA ILE A 49 -2.62 0.49 -21.05
C ILE A 49 -2.72 -1.01 -20.76
N THR A 50 -2.97 -1.85 -21.78
CA THR A 50 -3.05 -3.31 -21.60
C THR A 50 -1.75 -3.86 -21.02
N ARG A 51 -0.60 -3.40 -21.52
CA ARG A 51 0.71 -3.77 -20.96
C ARG A 51 0.94 -3.27 -19.54
N CYS A 52 0.40 -2.11 -19.17
CA CYS A 52 0.46 -1.62 -17.79
C CYS A 52 -0.27 -2.59 -16.83
N VAL A 53 -1.43 -3.10 -17.22
CA VAL A 53 -2.22 -4.05 -16.41
C VAL A 53 -1.54 -5.43 -16.34
N GLU A 54 -0.98 -5.91 -17.45
CA GLU A 54 -0.25 -7.19 -17.47
C GLU A 54 0.96 -7.17 -16.52
N GLN A 55 1.72 -6.07 -16.51
CA GLN A 55 2.86 -5.90 -15.60
C GLN A 55 2.45 -5.95 -14.12
N LEU A 56 1.30 -5.37 -13.77
CA LEU A 56 0.77 -5.41 -12.40
C LEU A 56 0.33 -6.80 -11.99
N ARG A 57 -0.27 -7.56 -12.91
CA ARG A 57 -0.64 -8.95 -12.67
C ARG A 57 0.60 -9.82 -12.40
N ASP A 58 1.66 -9.63 -13.19
CA ASP A 58 2.90 -10.40 -13.04
C ASP A 58 3.68 -10.01 -11.77
N ALA A 59 3.50 -8.79 -11.25
CA ALA A 59 4.10 -8.33 -9.99
C ALA A 59 3.39 -8.89 -8.73
N ASP A 60 2.11 -9.25 -8.84
CA ASP A 60 1.30 -9.85 -7.77
C ASP A 60 1.43 -11.40 -7.70
N SER A 61 2.21 -12.02 -8.62
CA SER A 61 2.32 -13.48 -8.83
C SER A 61 3.45 -14.17 -8.05
#